data_AF-A0A821Q052-F1
#
_entry.id   AF-A0A821Q052-F1
#
_cell.length_a   1.000
_cell.length_b   1.000
_cell.length_c   1.000
_cell.angle_alpha   90.00
_cell.angle_beta   90.00
_cell.angle_gamma   90.00
#
_symmetry.space_group_name_H-M   'P 1'
#
loop_
_entity.id
_entity.type
_entity.pdbx_description
1 polymer ?
#
loop_
_entity_poly.entity_id
_entity_poly.type
_entity_poly.pdbx_seq_one_letter_code
_entity_poly.pdbx_strand_id
1 'polypeptide(L)'
;KANPLEFWSSDIAATKFPILQRIARKLHSIPATSAGTERLFSHSGLILTNRRQRLAPSQVDNMLLIRSARQLLLNSEKDSSTNN
;
A
#
# COMPACT_ATOMS: atom_id res chain seq x y z
N LYS A 1 8.67 -18.41 -8.93
CA LYS A 1 7.27 -18.24 -9.40
C LYS A 1 7.18 -16.84 -10.00
N ALA A 2 6.75 -16.67 -11.25
CA ALA A 2 6.79 -15.36 -11.92
C ALA A 2 5.82 -14.38 -11.26
N ASN A 3 6.25 -13.13 -11.03
CA ASN A 3 5.42 -12.08 -10.48
C ASN A 3 4.59 -11.43 -11.61
N PRO A 4 3.25 -11.50 -11.57
CA PRO A 4 2.40 -10.91 -12.62
C PRO A 4 2.63 -9.40 -12.78
N LEU A 5 2.94 -8.69 -11.68
CA LEU A 5 3.21 -7.25 -11.71
C LEU A 5 4.47 -6.91 -12.51
N GLU A 6 5.52 -7.72 -12.41
CA GLU A 6 6.76 -7.55 -13.19
C GLU A 6 6.49 -7.77 -14.68
N PHE A 7 5.73 -8.82 -15.02
CA PHE A 7 5.36 -9.07 -16.41
C PHE A 7 4.54 -7.92 -17.00
N TRP A 8 3.50 -7.46 -16.32
CA TRP A 8 2.66 -6.35 -16.79
C TRP A 8 3.37 -4.99 -16.75
N SER A 9 4.48 -4.88 -16.03
CA SER A 9 5.34 -3.68 -16.03
C SER A 9 6.45 -3.75 -17.08
N SER A 10 6.67 -4.90 -17.72
CA SER A 10 7.70 -5.07 -18.76
C SER A 10 7.33 -4.42 -20.10
N ASP A 11 8.36 -4.05 -20.87
CA ASP A 11 8.22 -3.49 -22.22
C ASP A 11 7.61 -4.47 -23.23
N ILE A 12 7.78 -5.77 -22.98
CA ILE A 12 7.21 -6.84 -23.81
C ILE A 12 5.67 -6.80 -23.72
N ALA A 13 5.12 -6.66 -22.51
CA ALA A 13 3.69 -6.53 -22.30
C ALA A 13 3.15 -5.19 -22.83
N ALA A 14 3.92 -4.11 -22.73
CA ALA A 14 3.58 -2.81 -23.29
C ALA A 14 3.42 -2.85 -24.82
N THR A 15 4.38 -3.48 -25.50
CA THR A 15 4.42 -3.57 -26.96
C THR A 15 3.35 -4.53 -27.49
N LYS A 16 3.18 -5.68 -26.84
CA LYS A 16 2.26 -6.72 -27.30
C LYS A 16 0.81 -6.44 -26.93
N PHE A 17 0.55 -5.78 -25.80
CA PHE A 17 -0.80 -5.58 -25.26
C PHE A 17 -1.01 -4.20 -24.60
N PRO A 18 -0.87 -3.09 -25.34
CA PRO A 18 -0.85 -1.74 -24.75
C PRO A 18 -2.11 -1.38 -23.95
N ILE A 19 -3.30 -1.80 -24.42
CA ILE A 19 -4.57 -1.53 -23.73
C ILE A 19 -4.72 -2.44 -22.50
N LEU A 20 -4.49 -3.73 -22.67
CA LEU A 20 -4.66 -4.72 -21.60
C LEU A 20 -3.66 -4.51 -20.48
N GLN A 21 -2.43 -4.13 -20.80
CA GLN A 21 -1.38 -3.80 -19.84
C GLN A 21 -1.83 -2.67 -18.90
N ARG A 22 -2.46 -1.62 -19.45
CA ARG A 22 -3.00 -0.51 -18.67
C ARG A 22 -4.12 -0.95 -17.73
N ILE A 23 -5.00 -1.85 -18.17
CA ILE A 23 -6.08 -2.40 -17.34
C ILE A 23 -5.51 -3.32 -16.27
N ALA A 24 -4.60 -4.21 -16.63
CA ALA A 24 -3.96 -5.16 -15.74
C ALA A 24 -3.24 -4.45 -14.60
N ARG A 25 -2.45 -3.40 -14.87
CA ARG A 25 -1.81 -2.61 -13.80
C ARG A 25 -2.80 -2.01 -12.81
N LYS A 26 -3.92 -1.46 -13.30
CA LYS A 26 -4.98 -0.91 -12.45
C LYS A 26 -5.62 -2.00 -11.60
N LEU A 27 -5.95 -3.14 -12.20
CA LEU A 27 -6.59 -4.25 -11.50
C LEU A 27 -5.70 -4.82 -10.38
N HIS A 28 -4.41 -5.01 -10.67
CA HIS A 28 -3.48 -5.56 -9.67
C HIS A 28 -3.08 -4.55 -8.58
N SER A 29 -3.36 -3.25 -8.78
CA SER A 29 -3.19 -2.24 -7.73
C SER A 29 -4.29 -2.30 -6.67
N ILE A 30 -5.41 -2.98 -6.97
CA ILE A 30 -6.49 -3.17 -6.02
C ILE A 30 -6.13 -4.35 -5.10
N PRO A 31 -6.05 -4.14 -3.78
CA PRO A 31 -5.81 -5.24 -2.86
C PRO A 31 -6.99 -6.22 -2.92
N ALA A 32 -6.69 -7.51 -3.01
CA ALA A 32 -7.71 -8.55 -3.08
C ALA A 32 -8.49 -8.74 -1.75
N THR A 33 -8.05 -8.11 -0.65
CA THR A 33 -8.61 -8.32 0.69
C THR A 33 -8.75 -7.00 1.47
N SER A 34 -9.71 -6.99 2.39
CA SER A 34 -9.90 -5.92 3.40
C SER A 34 -8.85 -5.96 4.51
N ALA A 35 -7.96 -6.95 4.55
CA ALA A 35 -6.98 -7.11 5.64
C ALA A 35 -6.10 -5.86 5.84
N GLY A 36 -5.82 -5.11 4.76
CA GLY A 36 -5.09 -3.84 4.84
C GLY A 36 -5.87 -2.75 5.58
N THR A 37 -7.17 -2.64 5.32
CA THR A 37 -8.04 -1.65 5.97
C THR A 37 -8.32 -2.04 7.42
N GLU A 38 -8.59 -3.32 7.70
CA GLU A 38 -8.74 -3.85 9.07
C GLU A 38 -7.50 -3.59 9.93
N ARG A 39 -6.30 -3.80 9.36
CA ARG A 39 -5.05 -3.45 10.05
C ARG A 39 -4.98 -1.95 10.34
N LEU A 40 -5.37 -1.09 9.41
CA LEU A 40 -5.40 0.36 9.61
C LEU A 40 -6.37 0.75 10.73
N PHE A 41 -7.55 0.14 10.78
CA PHE A 41 -8.54 0.38 11.85
C PHE A 41 -8.11 -0.16 13.21
N SER A 42 -7.42 -1.30 13.25
CA SER A 42 -6.82 -1.80 14.49
C SER A 42 -5.80 -0.79 15.04
N HIS A 43 -4.98 -0.19 14.17
CA HIS A 43 -4.05 0.86 14.57
C HIS A 43 -4.74 2.16 14.98
N SER A 44 -5.83 2.55 14.33
CA SER A 44 -6.60 3.73 14.75
C SER A 44 -7.21 3.52 16.14
N GLY A 45 -7.67 2.31 16.45
CA GLY A 45 -8.11 1.94 17.80
C GLY A 45 -7.01 2.10 18.87
N LEU A 46 -5.75 1.81 18.53
CA LEU A 46 -4.60 2.05 19.42
C LEU A 46 -4.29 3.56 19.59
N ILE A 47 -4.41 4.35 18.51
CA ILE A 47 -4.23 5.81 18.56
C ILE A 47 -5.33 6.45 19.42
N LEU A 48 -6.55 5.92 19.37
CA LEU A 48 -7.75 6.37 20.09
C LEU A 48 -7.87 5.79 21.52
N THR A 49 -6.83 5.14 22.06
CA THR A 49 -6.85 4.61 23.44
C THR A 49 -7.37 5.61 24.47
N ASN A 50 -7.98 5.14 25.58
CA ASN A 50 -8.63 5.98 26.61
C ASN A 50 -7.81 7.19 27.11
N ARG A 51 -6.48 7.19 26.99
CA ARG A 51 -5.62 8.35 27.34
C ARG A 51 -5.63 9.49 26.31
N ARG A 52 -6.20 9.28 25.13
CA ARG A 52 -6.21 10.18 23.96
C ARG A 52 -7.62 10.48 23.44
N GLN A 53 -8.63 10.31 24.28
CA GLN A 53 -10.05 10.49 23.95
C GLN A 53 -10.46 11.91 23.51
N ARG A 54 -9.54 12.88 23.62
CA ARG A 54 -9.74 14.30 23.26
C ARG A 54 -9.11 14.72 21.93
N LEU A 55 -8.55 13.79 21.15
CA LEU A 55 -8.05 14.12 19.81
C LEU A 55 -9.22 14.43 18.87
N ALA A 56 -9.07 15.51 18.10
CA ALA A 56 -9.98 15.78 17.00
C ALA A 56 -9.82 14.68 15.92
N PRO A 57 -10.91 14.26 15.25
CA PRO A 57 -10.85 13.25 14.19
C PRO A 57 -9.79 13.54 13.11
N SER A 58 -9.66 14.81 12.72
CA SER A 58 -8.64 15.26 11.75
C SER A 58 -7.20 14.99 12.18
N GLN A 59 -6.92 15.03 13.49
CA GLN A 59 -5.57 14.71 13.99
C GLN A 59 -5.29 13.22 13.96
N VAL A 60 -6.31 12.38 14.16
CA VAL A 60 -6.18 10.92 14.04
C VAL A 60 -5.90 10.55 12.59
N ASP A 61 -6.61 11.15 11.64
CA ASP A 61 -6.40 10.96 10.21
C ASP A 61 -4.96 11.35 9.79
N ASN A 62 -4.47 12.50 10.26
CA ASN A 62 -3.10 12.93 10.01
C ASN A 62 -2.07 11.95 10.58
N MET A 63 -2.29 11.43 11.80
CA MET A 63 -1.39 10.43 12.38
C MET A 63 -1.39 9.12 11.60
N LEU A 64 -2.57 8.66 11.14
CA LEU A 64 -2.68 7.47 10.30
C LEU A 64 -1.95 7.66 8.97
N LEU A 65 -2.14 8.82 8.31
CA LEU A 65 -1.47 9.16 7.05
C LEU A 65 0.05 9.17 7.20
N ILE A 66 0.58 9.84 8.22
CA ILE A 66 2.03 9.91 8.50
C ILE A 66 2.58 8.50 8.76
N ARG A 67 1.84 7.69 9.54
CA ARG A 67 2.23 6.31 9.83
C ARG A 67 2.27 5.45 8.57
N SER A 68 1.24 5.51 7.71
CA SER A 68 1.21 4.74 6.47
C SER A 68 2.31 5.16 5.51
N ALA A 69 2.54 6.47 5.37
CA ALA A 69 3.60 7.00 4.53
C ALA A 69 4.99 6.52 4.99
N ARG A 70 5.25 6.56 6.31
CA ARG A 70 6.48 6.03 6.89
C ARG A 70 6.68 4.55 6.59
N GLN A 71 5.62 3.73 6.69
CA GLN A 71 5.72 2.29 6.39
C GLN A 71 6.06 2.03 4.92
N LEU A 72 5.48 2.80 3.99
CA LEU A 72 5.81 2.68 2.57
C LEU A 72 7.28 3.00 2.28
N LEU A 73 7.80 4.08 2.88
CA LEU A 73 9.22 4.45 2.74
C LEU A 73 10.15 3.34 3.25
N LEU A 74 9.89 2.83 4.46
CA LEU A 74 10.70 1.74 5.04
C LEU A 74 10.66 0.45 4.21
N ASN A 75 9.52 0.15 3.58
CA ASN A 75 9.42 -1.03 2.72
C ASN A 75 10.22 -0.83 1.43
N SER A 76 10.21 0.37 0.84
CA SER A 76 11.02 0.67 -0.35
C SER A 76 12.53 0.57 -0.11
N GLU A 77 13.00 0.91 1.09
CA GLU A 77 14.41 0.78 1.49
C GLU A 77 14.83 -0.70 1.65
N LYS A 78 13.91 -1.56 2.11
CA LYS A 78 14.15 -3.00 2.26
C LYS A 78 14.22 -3.71 0.92
N ASP A 79 13.33 -3.36 -0.02
CA ASP A 79 13.34 -3.92 -1.38
C ASP A 79 14.66 -3.61 -2.12
N SER A 80 15.29 -2.47 -1.78
CA SER A 80 16.62 -2.07 -2.28
C SER A 80 17.78 -2.88 -1.69
N SER A 81 17.60 -3.45 -0.49
CA SER A 81 18.63 -4.20 0.25
C SER A 81 18.58 -5.71 -0.01
N THR A 82 17.45 -6.24 -0.49
CA THR A 82 17.27 -7.66 -0.83
C THR A 82 17.73 -8.04 -2.24
N ASN A 83 18.32 -7.12 -2.99
CA ASN A 83 18.79 -7.35 -4.37
C ASN A 83 20.32 -7.51 -4.48
N ASN A 84 20.98 -7.91 -3.38
CA ASN A 84 22.38 -8.35 -3.33
C ASN A 84 22.47 -9.81 -2.84
#